data_AF-A0A2V9I5T3-F1
#
_entry.id   AF-A0A2V9I5T3-F1
#
_cell.length_a   1.000
_cell.length_b   1.000
_cell.length_c   1.000
_cell.angle_alpha   90.00
_cell.angle_beta   90.00
_cell.angle_gamma   90.00
#
_symmetry.space_group_name_H-M   'P 1'
#
loop_
_entity.id
_entity.type
_entity.pdbx_description
1 polymer ?
#
loop_
_entity_poly.entity_id
_entity_poly.type
_entity_poly.pdbx_seq_one_letter_code
_entity_poly.pdbx_strand_id
1 'polypeptide(L)'
;MNEHESIRAMLALAAAGALDPAESTRVERHANVCDDCRRELETWSRYAYGLRELPQPSAPPDLMERTRTRLLQERAVAEGRRWNGLMLGVLVVFGWATGLTLWILVRVFTGAVLTVFGANLVSGLTWSLVSVVLSWMTAAAAALMLGKSRQMRRAL
;
A
#
# COMPACT_ATOMS: atom_id res chain seq x y z
N MET A 1 11.94 -26.81 -26.66
CA MET A 1 12.82 -25.61 -26.67
C MET A 1 13.66 -25.69 -25.41
N ASN A 2 14.98 -25.77 -25.51
CA ASN A 2 15.85 -25.90 -24.35
C ASN A 2 15.95 -24.57 -23.59
N GLU A 3 16.10 -24.61 -22.27
CA GLU A 3 16.26 -23.42 -21.42
C GLU A 3 17.39 -22.53 -21.94
N HIS A 4 18.52 -23.13 -22.33
CA HIS A 4 19.65 -22.46 -22.95
C HIS A 4 19.28 -21.60 -24.18
N GLU A 5 18.43 -22.11 -25.06
CA GLU A 5 18.00 -21.41 -26.27
C GLU A 5 17.09 -20.21 -25.94
N SER A 6 16.22 -20.37 -24.94
CA SER A 6 15.40 -19.27 -24.44
C SER A 6 16.24 -18.16 -23.79
N ILE A 7 17.26 -18.53 -22.99
CA ILE A 7 18.19 -17.57 -22.40
C ILE A 7 18.98 -16.85 -23.48
N ARG A 8 19.45 -17.58 -24.49
CA ARG A 8 20.20 -17.01 -25.61
C ARG A 8 19.43 -15.92 -26.34
N ALA A 9 18.13 -16.12 -26.56
CA ALA A 9 17.25 -15.11 -27.15
C ALA A 9 17.09 -13.85 -26.28
N MET A 10 17.25 -13.96 -24.96
CA MET A 10 17.13 -12.85 -24.01
C MET A 10 18.44 -12.08 -23.76
N LEU A 11 19.61 -12.56 -24.22
CA LEU A 11 20.90 -11.94 -23.90
C LEU A 11 21.03 -10.50 -24.43
N ALA A 12 20.52 -10.24 -25.64
CA ALA A 12 20.55 -8.89 -26.21
C ALA A 12 19.64 -7.92 -25.43
N LEU A 13 18.47 -8.38 -24.99
CA LEU A 13 17.54 -7.61 -24.15
C LEU A 13 18.14 -7.35 -22.76
N ALA A 14 18.81 -8.34 -22.18
CA ALA A 14 19.54 -8.21 -20.92
C ALA A 14 20.64 -7.14 -21.02
N ALA A 15 21.46 -7.18 -22.08
CA ALA A 15 22.51 -6.19 -22.31
C ALA A 15 21.96 -4.77 -22.53
N ALA A 16 20.79 -4.64 -23.17
CA ALA A 16 20.09 -3.38 -23.34
C ALA A 16 19.44 -2.86 -22.03
N GLY A 17 19.34 -3.68 -20.98
CA GLY A 17 18.63 -3.33 -19.75
C GLY A 17 17.11 -3.28 -19.92
N ALA A 18 16.58 -4.02 -20.90
CA ALA A 18 15.17 -4.00 -21.28
C ALA A 18 14.36 -5.20 -20.74
N LEU A 19 14.97 -6.03 -19.88
CA LEU A 19 14.31 -7.14 -19.22
C LEU A 19 13.68 -6.71 -17.89
N ASP A 20 12.59 -7.39 -17.53
CA ASP A 20 12.02 -7.27 -16.19
C ASP A 20 13.01 -7.82 -15.13
N PRO A 21 12.93 -7.37 -13.85
CA PRO A 21 13.89 -7.77 -12.82
C PRO A 21 14.00 -9.28 -12.61
N ALA A 22 12.88 -9.99 -12.71
CA ALA A 22 12.83 -11.45 -12.58
C ALA A 22 13.54 -12.17 -13.74
N GLU A 23 13.43 -11.62 -14.95
CA GLU A 23 14.06 -12.19 -16.15
C GLU A 23 15.56 -11.89 -16.18
N SER A 24 15.97 -10.67 -15.79
CA SER A 24 17.39 -10.33 -15.62
C SER A 24 18.07 -11.29 -14.65
N THR A 25 17.44 -11.53 -13.49
CA THR A 25 17.97 -12.47 -12.48
C THR A 25 18.09 -13.90 -13.04
N ARG A 26 17.14 -14.32 -13.89
CA ARG A 26 17.16 -15.64 -14.53
C ARG A 26 18.32 -15.75 -15.52
N VAL A 27 18.53 -14.73 -16.36
CA VAL A 27 19.65 -14.68 -17.31
C VAL A 27 20.99 -14.65 -16.59
N GLU A 28 21.13 -13.83 -15.55
CA GLU A 28 22.35 -13.74 -14.73
C GLU A 28 22.68 -15.08 -14.06
N ARG A 29 21.67 -15.75 -13.49
CA ARG A 29 21.85 -17.08 -12.87
C ARG A 29 22.37 -18.10 -13.88
N HIS A 30 21.81 -18.11 -15.09
CA HIS A 30 22.26 -19.03 -16.15
C HIS A 30 23.66 -18.67 -16.66
N ALA A 31 23.96 -17.39 -16.85
CA ALA A 31 25.28 -16.91 -17.27
C ALA A 31 26.39 -17.22 -16.24
N ASN A 32 26.04 -17.37 -14.96
CA ASN A 32 27.00 -17.82 -13.94
C ASN A 32 27.40 -19.30 -14.07
N VAL A 33 26.57 -20.12 -14.72
CA VAL A 33 26.80 -21.57 -14.87
C VAL A 33 27.27 -21.94 -16.28
N CYS A 34 26.90 -21.15 -17.29
CA CYS A 34 27.21 -21.41 -18.69
C CYS A 34 28.19 -20.38 -19.26
N ASP A 35 29.43 -20.81 -19.49
CA ASP A 35 30.50 -19.95 -20.03
C ASP A 35 30.20 -19.40 -21.43
N ASP A 36 29.42 -20.12 -22.24
CA ASP A 36 29.03 -19.68 -23.59
C ASP A 36 28.06 -18.50 -23.52
N CYS A 37 26.99 -18.63 -22.72
CA CYS A 37 26.04 -17.55 -22.51
C CYS A 37 26.69 -16.33 -21.84
N ARG A 38 27.67 -16.55 -20.94
CA ARG A 38 28.44 -15.45 -20.34
C ARG A 38 29.23 -14.65 -21.38
N ARG A 39 29.95 -15.34 -22.26
CA ARG A 39 30.74 -14.70 -23.34
C ARG A 39 29.86 -13.97 -24.34
N GLU A 40 28.73 -14.55 -24.71
CA GLU A 40 27.75 -13.87 -25.57
C GLU A 40 27.17 -12.63 -24.90
N LEU A 41 26.79 -12.71 -23.62
CA LEU A 41 26.27 -11.57 -22.86
C LEU A 41 27.29 -10.43 -22.77
N GLU A 42 28.57 -10.75 -22.53
CA GLU A 42 29.65 -9.75 -22.51
C GLU A 42 29.84 -9.08 -23.89
N THR A 43 29.70 -9.86 -24.96
CA THR A 43 29.77 -9.32 -26.32
C THR A 43 28.63 -8.33 -26.57
N TRP A 44 27.41 -8.70 -26.18
CA TRP A 44 26.24 -7.81 -26.28
C TRP A 44 26.35 -6.57 -25.39
N SER A 45 26.90 -6.70 -24.19
CA SER A 45 27.05 -5.57 -23.27
C SER A 45 28.04 -4.53 -23.80
N ARG A 46 29.12 -4.95 -24.47
CA ARG A 46 30.06 -4.05 -25.16
C ARG A 46 29.37 -3.26 -26.28
N TYR A 47 28.54 -3.92 -27.10
CA TYR A 47 27.76 -3.22 -28.12
C TYR A 47 26.77 -2.23 -27.52
N ALA A 48 26.03 -2.66 -26.48
CA ALA A 48 25.07 -1.79 -25.80
C ALA A 48 25.76 -0.58 -25.17
N TYR A 49 26.96 -0.75 -24.61
CA TYR A 49 27.76 0.34 -24.07
C TYR A 49 28.21 1.32 -25.16
N GLY A 50 28.77 0.84 -26.28
CA GLY A 50 29.17 1.69 -27.39
C GLY A 50 28.01 2.48 -28.01
N LEU A 51 26.80 1.91 -28.04
CA LEU A 51 25.61 2.62 -28.50
C LEU A 51 25.19 3.76 -27.55
N ARG A 52 25.43 3.63 -26.24
CA ARG A 52 25.11 4.69 -25.26
C ARG A 52 26.08 5.88 -25.33
N GLU A 53 27.30 5.66 -25.80
CA GLU A 53 28.30 6.70 -26.02
C GLU A 53 28.03 7.55 -27.26
N LEU A 54 27.12 7.12 -28.14
CA LEU A 54 26.68 7.94 -29.26
C LEU A 54 26.04 9.25 -28.75
N PRO A 55 26.23 10.37 -29.48
CA PRO A 55 25.64 11.64 -29.10
C PRO A 55 24.12 11.50 -29.06
N GLN A 56 23.57 11.55 -27.85
CA GLN A 56 22.13 11.49 -27.66
C GLN A 56 21.50 12.82 -28.08
N PRO A 57 20.33 12.80 -28.75
CA PRO A 57 19.62 14.02 -29.07
C PRO A 57 19.28 14.77 -27.78
N SER A 58 19.53 16.08 -27.75
CA SER A 58 19.17 16.91 -26.60
C SER A 58 17.67 16.84 -26.38
N ALA A 59 17.26 16.42 -25.18
CA ALA A 59 15.85 16.40 -24.81
C ALA A 59 15.27 17.84 -24.87
N PRO A 60 14.03 18.01 -25.35
CA PRO A 60 13.32 19.28 -25.30
C PRO A 60 13.36 19.89 -23.89
N PRO A 61 13.64 21.21 -23.75
CA PRO A 61 13.83 21.85 -22.45
C PRO A 61 12.58 21.75 -21.55
N ASP A 62 11.39 21.72 -22.15
CA ASP A 62 10.11 21.65 -21.44
C ASP A 62 9.73 20.23 -20.98
N LEU A 63 10.38 19.17 -21.50
CA LEU A 63 10.08 17.80 -21.07
C LEU A 63 10.48 17.56 -19.61
N MET A 64 11.62 18.10 -19.19
CA MET A 64 12.11 17.90 -17.83
C MET A 64 11.19 18.59 -16.82
N GLU A 65 10.75 19.81 -17.13
CA GLU A 65 9.84 20.57 -16.27
C GLU A 65 8.43 19.94 -16.21
N ARG A 66 7.89 19.51 -17.36
CA ARG A 66 6.62 18.75 -17.40
C ARG A 66 6.68 17.44 -16.64
N THR A 67 7.81 16.73 -16.71
CA THR A 67 7.97 15.46 -15.99
C THR A 67 8.10 15.71 -14.50
N ARG A 68 8.88 16.71 -14.11
CA ARG A 68 9.05 17.12 -12.71
C ARG A 68 7.72 17.54 -12.09
N THR A 69 6.95 18.39 -12.77
CA THR A 69 5.63 18.84 -12.30
C THR A 69 4.66 17.67 -12.13
N ARG A 70 4.61 16.73 -13.09
CA ARG A 70 3.81 15.50 -12.96
C ARG A 70 4.22 14.65 -11.78
N LEU A 71 5.53 14.42 -11.58
CA LEU A 71 6.04 13.65 -10.45
C LEU A 71 5.72 14.30 -9.10
N LEU A 72 5.83 15.62 -9.00
CA LEU A 72 5.45 16.36 -7.80
C LEU A 72 3.95 16.26 -7.52
N GLN A 73 3.10 16.34 -8.55
CA GLN A 73 1.66 16.15 -8.41
C GLN A 73 1.31 14.73 -7.94
N GLU A 74 1.92 13.70 -8.53
CA GLU A 74 1.69 12.31 -8.12
C GLU A 74 2.12 12.06 -6.66
N ARG A 75 3.25 12.63 -6.23
CA ARG A 75 3.70 12.57 -4.84
C ARG A 75 2.76 13.28 -3.89
N ALA A 76 2.31 14.50 -4.22
CA ALA A 76 1.36 15.25 -3.40
C ALA A 76 0.03 14.50 -3.24
N VAL A 77 -0.46 13.88 -4.32
CA VAL A 77 -1.68 13.05 -4.29
C VAL A 77 -1.46 11.76 -3.48
N ALA A 78 -0.27 11.16 -3.51
CA ALA A 78 0.07 10.01 -2.69
C ALA A 78 0.12 10.34 -1.19
N GLU A 79 0.69 11.49 -0.83
CA GLU A 79 0.81 11.96 0.56
C GLU A 79 -0.54 12.36 1.14
N GLY A 80 -1.36 13.11 0.38
CA GLY A 80 -2.70 13.51 0.81
C GLY A 80 -3.62 12.33 1.12
N ARG A 81 -3.48 11.21 0.40
CA ARG A 81 -4.28 10.00 0.64
C ARG A 81 -3.96 9.32 1.98
N ARG A 82 -2.73 9.43 2.50
CA ARG A 82 -2.36 8.83 3.80
C ARG A 82 -2.90 9.64 4.97
N TRP A 83 -2.79 10.97 4.89
CA TRP A 83 -3.28 11.88 5.92
C TRP A 83 -4.81 11.88 6.03
N ASN A 84 -5.51 11.81 4.89
CA ASN A 84 -6.97 11.71 4.89
C ASN A 84 -7.46 10.43 5.59
N GLY A 85 -6.78 9.30 5.40
CA GLY A 85 -7.13 8.05 6.07
C GLY A 85 -6.91 8.09 7.59
N LEU A 86 -5.86 8.77 8.06
CA LEU A 86 -5.60 8.96 9.49
C LEU A 86 -6.59 9.94 10.12
N MET A 87 -6.87 11.07 9.46
CA MET A 87 -7.88 12.02 9.94
C MET A 87 -9.26 11.37 10.06
N LEU A 88 -9.69 10.60 9.06
CA LEU A 88 -10.96 9.88 9.13
C LEU A 88 -10.98 8.85 10.28
N GLY A 89 -9.89 8.11 10.48
CA GLY A 89 -9.77 7.18 11.61
C GLY A 89 -9.88 7.88 12.96
N VAL A 90 -9.17 9.00 13.14
CA VAL A 90 -9.20 9.81 14.36
C VAL A 90 -10.60 10.39 14.61
N LEU A 91 -11.26 10.94 13.58
CA LEU A 91 -12.61 11.49 13.69
C LEU A 91 -13.64 10.43 14.10
N VAL A 92 -13.53 9.21 13.55
CA VAL A 92 -14.40 8.08 13.92
C VAL A 92 -14.21 7.72 15.39
N VAL A 93 -12.96 7.56 15.85
CA VAL A 93 -12.66 7.25 17.26
C VAL A 93 -13.12 8.37 18.20
N PHE A 94 -12.92 9.63 17.79
CA PHE A 94 -13.32 10.79 18.59
C PHE A 94 -14.83 10.89 18.77
N GLY A 95 -15.61 10.85 17.68
CA GLY A 95 -17.08 10.90 17.76
C GLY A 95 -17.65 9.77 18.62
N TRP A 96 -16.97 8.62 18.60
CA TRP A 96 -17.29 7.48 19.45
C TRP A 96 -16.97 7.68 20.93
N ALA A 97 -15.80 8.22 21.24
CA ALA A 97 -15.44 8.58 22.61
C ALA A 97 -16.46 9.59 23.17
N THR A 98 -16.83 10.61 22.40
CA THR A 98 -17.85 11.58 22.80
C THR A 98 -19.22 10.94 23.02
N GLY A 99 -19.65 10.04 22.13
CA GLY A 99 -20.91 9.31 22.27
C GLY A 99 -20.96 8.43 23.52
N LEU A 100 -19.88 7.69 23.80
CA LEU A 100 -19.75 6.88 25.02
C LEU A 100 -19.72 7.76 26.28
N THR A 101 -18.94 8.84 26.27
CA THR A 101 -18.87 9.76 27.41
C THR A 101 -20.24 10.39 27.69
N LEU A 102 -20.95 10.86 26.66
CA LEU A 102 -22.28 11.45 26.80
C LEU A 102 -23.29 10.41 27.30
N TRP A 103 -23.24 9.19 26.78
CA TRP A 103 -24.10 8.09 27.23
C TRP A 103 -23.86 7.74 28.70
N ILE A 104 -22.60 7.63 29.13
CA ILE A 104 -22.23 7.42 30.55
C ILE A 104 -22.75 8.59 31.39
N LEU A 105 -22.56 9.84 30.95
CA LEU A 105 -23.02 11.03 31.68
C LEU A 105 -24.54 11.02 31.87
N VAL A 106 -25.30 10.83 30.79
CA VAL A 106 -26.76 10.76 30.83
C VAL A 106 -27.18 9.65 31.77
N ARG A 107 -26.52 8.49 31.73
CA ARG A 107 -26.86 7.34 32.56
C ARG A 107 -26.50 7.51 34.03
N VAL A 108 -25.42 8.22 34.37
CA VAL A 108 -25.12 8.56 35.76
C VAL A 108 -26.15 9.54 36.29
N PHE A 109 -26.55 10.54 35.50
CA PHE A 109 -27.58 11.51 35.88
C PHE A 109 -28.99 10.90 35.98
N THR A 110 -29.42 10.08 35.01
CA THR A 110 -30.72 9.38 35.07
C THR A 110 -30.71 8.18 36.00
N GLY A 111 -29.57 7.52 36.16
CA GLY A 111 -29.36 6.44 37.12
C GLY A 111 -29.39 6.94 38.56
N ALA A 112 -28.83 8.12 38.85
CA ALA A 112 -28.97 8.78 40.15
C ALA A 112 -30.43 9.17 40.46
N VAL A 113 -31.24 9.42 39.42
CA VAL A 113 -32.68 9.69 39.55
C VAL A 113 -33.48 8.38 39.74
N LEU A 114 -33.04 7.26 39.16
CA LEU A 114 -33.72 5.96 39.24
C LEU A 114 -33.28 5.08 40.43
N THR A 115 -32.09 5.27 41.01
CA THR A 115 -31.68 4.61 42.27
C THR A 115 -32.50 5.11 43.46
N VAL A 116 -33.15 6.26 43.34
CA VAL A 116 -34.14 6.76 44.31
C VAL A 116 -35.51 6.07 44.14
N PHE A 117 -35.83 5.45 42.99
CA PHE A 117 -37.18 4.94 42.68
C PHE A 117 -37.35 3.46 42.28
N GLY A 118 -36.29 2.64 42.28
CA GLY A 118 -36.43 1.21 42.59
C GLY A 118 -36.45 0.18 41.44
N ALA A 119 -35.85 -0.97 41.78
CA ALA A 119 -36.17 -2.34 41.37
C ALA A 119 -35.85 -2.91 39.96
N ASN A 120 -35.06 -2.26 39.10
CA ASN A 120 -34.65 -2.88 37.80
C ASN A 120 -33.14 -2.81 37.49
N LEU A 121 -32.30 -3.12 38.48
CA LEU A 121 -30.83 -3.13 38.31
C LEU A 121 -30.34 -4.16 37.29
N VAL A 122 -30.95 -5.36 37.28
CA VAL A 122 -30.44 -6.52 36.52
C VAL A 122 -30.78 -6.43 35.03
N SER A 123 -31.97 -5.92 34.68
CA SER A 123 -32.37 -5.67 33.28
C SER A 123 -31.62 -4.50 32.66
N GLY A 124 -31.29 -3.47 33.46
CA GLY A 124 -30.42 -2.38 33.05
C GLY A 124 -28.99 -2.86 32.73
N LEU A 125 -28.47 -3.83 33.49
CA LEU A 125 -27.13 -4.38 33.32
C LEU A 125 -27.00 -5.24 32.05
N THR A 126 -27.97 -6.13 31.79
CA THR A 126 -27.94 -6.98 30.58
C THR A 126 -28.06 -6.15 29.31
N TRP A 127 -28.92 -5.13 29.29
CA TRP A 127 -29.04 -4.23 28.12
C TRP A 127 -27.77 -3.39 27.90
N SER A 128 -27.08 -3.01 28.98
CA SER A 128 -25.80 -2.29 28.88
C SER A 128 -24.69 -3.13 28.26
N LEU A 129 -24.58 -4.41 28.65
CA LEU A 129 -23.60 -5.33 28.07
C LEU A 129 -23.87 -5.56 26.58
N VAL A 130 -25.14 -5.68 26.16
CA VAL A 130 -25.52 -5.80 24.74
C VAL A 130 -25.10 -4.55 23.95
N SER A 131 -25.35 -3.36 24.50
CA SER A 131 -24.98 -2.10 23.82
C SER A 131 -23.47 -1.93 23.68
N VAL A 132 -22.69 -2.34 24.68
CA VAL A 132 -21.22 -2.35 24.63
C VAL A 132 -20.73 -3.38 23.62
N VAL A 133 -21.31 -4.58 23.58
CA VAL A 133 -20.90 -5.63 22.61
C VAL A 133 -21.21 -5.21 21.17
N LEU A 134 -22.40 -4.67 20.88
CA LEU A 134 -22.75 -4.18 19.53
C LEU A 134 -21.85 -3.02 19.09
N SER A 135 -21.53 -2.14 20.03
CA SER A 135 -20.53 -1.10 19.89
C SER A 135 -19.19 -1.73 19.46
N TRP A 136 -18.62 -2.65 20.24
CA TRP A 136 -17.35 -3.28 19.89
C TRP A 136 -17.38 -4.06 18.55
N MET A 137 -18.51 -4.67 18.20
CA MET A 137 -18.67 -5.38 16.92
C MET A 137 -18.69 -4.43 15.71
N THR A 138 -19.33 -3.28 15.81
CA THR A 138 -19.34 -2.28 14.73
C THR A 138 -17.97 -1.62 14.57
N ALA A 139 -17.24 -1.40 15.67
CA ALA A 139 -15.86 -0.93 15.63
C ALA A 139 -14.91 -1.95 14.94
N ALA A 140 -15.04 -3.24 15.26
CA ALA A 140 -14.26 -4.31 14.61
C ALA A 140 -14.56 -4.41 13.11
N ALA A 141 -15.83 -4.29 12.71
CA ALA A 141 -16.23 -4.31 11.31
C ALA A 141 -15.66 -3.12 10.52
N ALA A 142 -15.70 -1.90 11.09
CA ALA A 142 -15.14 -0.70 10.46
C ALA A 142 -13.61 -0.80 10.32
N ALA A 143 -12.91 -1.30 11.36
CA ALA A 143 -11.47 -1.51 11.32
C ALA A 143 -11.05 -2.55 10.28
N LEU A 144 -11.81 -3.65 10.15
CA LEU A 144 -11.55 -4.68 9.13
C LEU A 144 -11.79 -4.18 7.71
N MET A 145 -12.82 -3.36 7.47
CA MET A 145 -13.05 -2.77 6.14
C MET A 145 -11.95 -1.76 5.75
N LEU A 146 -11.47 -0.96 6.70
CA LEU A 146 -10.34 -0.04 6.50
C LEU A 146 -9.01 -0.79 6.33
N GLY A 147 -8.83 -1.93 7.00
CA GLY A 147 -7.67 -2.80 6.83
C GLY A 147 -7.65 -3.51 5.48
N LYS A 148 -8.79 -4.06 5.04
CA LYS A 148 -8.92 -4.80 3.77
C LYS A 148 -8.69 -3.90 2.55
N SER A 149 -9.12 -2.63 2.61
CA SER A 149 -8.87 -1.66 1.53
C SER A 149 -7.40 -1.25 1.42
N ARG A 150 -6.64 -1.28 2.52
CA ARG A 150 -5.17 -1.11 2.50
C ARG A 150 -4.45 -2.34 1.93
N GLN A 151 -4.94 -3.54 2.20
CA GLN A 151 -4.31 -4.78 1.75
C GLN A 151 -4.50 -5.02 0.24
N MET A 152 -5.67 -4.73 -0.32
CA MET A 152 -5.89 -4.85 -1.79
C MET A 152 -5.06 -3.86 -2.61
N ARG A 153 -4.62 -2.73 -2.03
CA ARG A 153 -3.76 -1.73 -2.69
C ARG A 153 -2.25 -2.05 -2.63
N ARG A 154 -1.83 -3.09 -1.92
CA ARG A 154 -0.44 -3.58 -1.93
C ARG A 154 -0.22 -4.74 -2.90
N ALA A 155 -1.30 -5.32 -3.42
CA ALA A 155 -1.28 -6.46 -4.34
C ALA A 155 -1.45 -6.08 -5.83
N LEU A 156 -1.66 -4.78 -6.11
CA LEU A 156 -1.66 -4.14 -7.42
C LEU A 156 -0.44 -3.21 -7.48
#